data_AF-A0A6C0JIS8-F1
#
_entry.id   AF-A0A6C0JIS8-F1
#
_cell.length_a   1.000
_cell.length_b   1.000
_cell.length_c   1.000
_cell.angle_alpha   90.00
_cell.angle_beta   90.00
_cell.angle_gamma   90.00
#
_symmetry.space_group_name_H-M   'P 1'
#
loop_
_entity.id
_entity.type
_entity.pdbx_description
1 polymer ?
#
loop_
_entity_poly.entity_id
_entity_poly.type
_entity_poly.pdbx_seq_one_letter_code
_entity_poly.pdbx_strand_id
1 'polypeptide(L)'
;MIGMLPLNARKLISEYSKPLTRPDWKTFERTINPNLFIEDVFDTLILKRTPLFFRVRKNMSHSTFYIMYIHIEHIGVDTYIHYFGGCRKTILSNRWLALKQKDFELI
;
A
#
# COMPACT_ATOMS: atom_id res chain seq x y z
N MET A 1 -5.25 9.97 36.49
CA MET A 1 -4.40 11.06 35.94
C MET A 1 -4.15 10.76 34.46
N ILE A 2 -4.88 11.40 33.55
CA ILE A 2 -4.59 11.31 32.11
C ILE A 2 -3.45 12.29 31.86
N GLY A 3 -2.22 11.78 31.73
CA GLY A 3 -1.07 12.61 31.40
C GLY A 3 -1.34 13.35 30.09
N MET A 4 -1.43 14.68 30.16
CA MET A 4 -1.57 15.53 28.98
C MET A 4 -0.31 15.38 28.13
N LEU A 5 -0.43 14.63 27.04
CA LEU A 5 0.62 14.51 26.03
C LEU A 5 1.04 15.91 25.56
N PRO A 6 2.36 16.19 25.45
CA PRO A 6 2.87 17.44 24.94
C PRO A 6 2.20 17.82 23.61
N LEU A 7 2.00 19.13 23.36
CA LEU A 7 1.38 19.64 22.13
C LEU A 7 2.00 19.04 20.85
N ASN A 8 3.33 18.86 20.85
CA ASN A 8 4.06 18.25 19.75
C ASN A 8 3.69 16.77 19.55
N ALA A 9 3.53 16.01 20.63
CA ALA A 9 3.09 14.62 20.59
C ALA A 9 1.64 14.51 20.14
N ARG A 10 0.75 15.41 20.60
CA ARG A 10 -0.65 15.49 20.12
C ARG A 10 -0.72 15.81 18.63
N LYS A 11 0.10 16.74 18.15
CA LYS A 11 0.17 17.10 16.73
C LYS A 11 0.67 15.91 15.90
N LEU A 12 1.71 15.22 16.36
CA LEU A 12 2.22 14.00 15.73
C LEU A 12 1.17 12.89 15.70
N ILE A 13 0.48 12.63 16.81
CA ILE A 13 -0.59 11.62 16.89
C ILE A 13 -1.73 11.99 15.93
N SER A 14 -2.17 13.25 15.95
CA SER A 14 -3.19 13.79 15.03
C SER A 14 -2.80 13.58 13.57
N GLU A 15 -1.57 13.94 13.19
CA GLU A 15 -1.06 13.68 11.86
C GLU A 15 -1.03 12.18 11.57
N TYR A 16 -0.44 11.33 12.42
CA TYR A 16 -0.39 9.88 12.23
C TYR A 16 -1.75 9.17 12.25
N SER A 17 -2.81 9.79 12.77
CA SER A 17 -4.17 9.26 12.70
C SER A 17 -4.90 9.58 11.39
N LYS A 18 -4.37 10.50 10.56
CA LYS A 18 -4.98 10.79 9.24
C LYS A 18 -4.71 9.63 8.27
N PRO A 19 -5.64 9.30 7.35
CA PRO A 19 -5.51 8.15 6.43
C PRO A 19 -4.23 8.16 5.58
N LEU A 20 -3.73 9.34 5.22
CA LEU A 20 -2.52 9.50 4.40
C LEU A 20 -1.22 9.14 5.14
N THR A 21 -1.25 9.21 6.46
CA THR A 21 -0.09 9.16 7.38
C THR A 21 -0.22 8.03 8.40
N ARG A 22 -1.41 7.41 8.52
CA ARG A 22 -1.64 6.21 9.30
C ARG A 22 -1.17 5.00 8.51
N PRO A 23 -0.23 4.21 9.04
CA PRO A 23 0.25 3.01 8.38
C PRO A 23 -0.73 1.83 8.48
N ASP A 24 -2.04 2.11 8.39
CA ASP A 24 -3.05 1.11 8.07
C ASP A 24 -3.08 0.82 6.57
N TRP A 25 -1.96 1.04 5.87
CA TRP A 25 -1.76 0.44 4.55
C TRP A 25 -2.01 -1.06 4.61
N LYS A 26 -1.73 -1.76 5.72
CA LYS A 26 -2.11 -3.18 5.88
C LYS A 26 -3.61 -3.51 5.71
N THR A 27 -4.53 -2.57 5.92
CA THR A 27 -5.97 -2.76 5.61
C THR A 27 -6.34 -2.15 4.26
N PHE A 28 -5.67 -1.08 3.83
CA PHE A 28 -5.78 -0.48 2.50
C PHE A 28 -5.23 -1.39 1.38
N GLU A 29 -4.26 -2.25 1.73
CA GLU A 29 -3.58 -3.32 0.99
C GLU A 29 -4.53 -4.40 0.48
N ARG A 30 -5.86 -4.24 0.61
CA ARG A 30 -6.83 -5.28 0.27
C ARG A 30 -7.94 -4.83 -0.68
N THR A 31 -8.04 -3.55 -1.03
CA THR A 31 -9.17 -3.05 -1.82
C THR A 31 -8.79 -2.19 -3.02
N ILE A 32 -7.59 -1.61 -3.06
CA ILE A 32 -7.22 -0.62 -4.09
C ILE A 32 -5.92 -1.06 -4.79
N ASN A 33 -5.86 -0.81 -6.10
CA ASN A 33 -4.65 -1.02 -6.89
C ASN A 33 -3.53 -0.08 -6.40
N PRO A 34 -2.37 -0.60 -5.98
CA PRO A 34 -1.28 0.22 -5.43
C PRO A 34 -0.74 1.24 -6.43
N ASN A 35 -0.73 0.92 -7.73
CA ASN A 35 -0.33 1.86 -8.78
C ASN A 35 -1.30 3.04 -8.86
N LEU A 36 -2.61 2.76 -8.95
CA LEU A 36 -3.64 3.80 -8.99
C LEU A 36 -3.64 4.66 -7.74
N PHE A 37 -3.41 4.07 -6.56
CA PHE A 37 -3.30 4.84 -5.33
C PHE A 37 -2.08 5.77 -5.34
N ILE A 38 -0.92 5.28 -5.79
CA ILE A 38 0.29 6.10 -5.90
C ILE A 38 0.08 7.21 -6.94
N GLU A 39 -0.63 6.94 -8.04
CA GLU A 39 -0.99 7.91 -9.07
C GLU A 39 -2.01 8.95 -8.58
N ASP A 40 -3.08 8.55 -7.90
CA ASP A 40 -4.06 9.47 -7.31
C ASP A 40 -3.41 10.39 -6.27
N VAL A 41 -2.54 9.83 -5.42
CA VAL A 41 -1.72 10.61 -4.48
C VAL A 41 -0.77 11.54 -5.24
N PHE A 42 -0.24 11.10 -6.37
CA PHE A 42 0.62 11.89 -7.24
C PHE A 42 -0.12 13.07 -7.83
N ASP A 43 -1.28 12.86 -8.45
CA ASP A 43 -2.08 13.91 -9.10
C ASP A 43 -2.61 14.92 -8.09
N THR A 44 -3.07 14.47 -6.92
CA THR A 44 -3.58 15.35 -5.87
C THR A 44 -2.49 16.24 -5.25
N LEU A 45 -1.23 15.77 -5.24
CA LEU A 45 -0.10 16.47 -4.62
C LEU A 45 0.91 17.02 -5.64
N ILE A 46 0.63 16.90 -6.94
CA ILE A 46 1.56 17.28 -8.03
C ILE A 46 1.87 18.77 -8.02
N LEU A 47 0.95 19.59 -7.52
CA LEU A 47 1.11 21.03 -7.36
C LEU A 47 1.96 21.39 -6.14
N LYS A 48 2.13 20.46 -5.18
CA LYS A 48 2.81 20.72 -3.91
C LYS A 48 4.19 20.09 -3.80
N ARG A 49 4.57 19.10 -4.64
CA ARG A 49 5.89 18.41 -4.76
C ARG A 49 6.85 18.57 -3.56
N THR A 50 6.36 18.39 -2.34
CA THR A 50 7.16 18.68 -1.15
C THR A 50 8.19 17.57 -0.96
N PRO A 51 9.30 17.82 -0.24
CA PRO A 51 10.22 16.75 0.13
C PRO A 51 9.53 15.57 0.87
N LEU A 52 8.46 15.87 1.62
CA LEU A 52 7.63 14.87 2.28
C LEU A 52 6.91 13.97 1.27
N PHE A 53 6.36 14.56 0.20
CA PHE A 53 5.71 13.81 -0.87
C PHE A 53 6.65 12.79 -1.52
N PHE A 54 7.86 13.22 -1.90
CA PHE A 54 8.85 12.32 -2.50
C PHE A 54 9.26 11.19 -1.55
N ARG A 55 9.35 11.49 -0.25
CA ARG A 55 9.67 10.49 0.77
C ARG A 55 8.55 9.46 0.92
N VAL A 56 7.30 9.90 0.95
CA VAL A 56 6.13 9.02 1.03
C VAL A 56 6.05 8.13 -0.21
N ARG A 57 6.17 8.70 -1.41
CA ARG A 57 6.20 7.94 -2.67
C ARG A 57 7.30 6.89 -2.66
N LYS A 58 8.54 7.29 -2.34
CA LYS A 58 9.69 6.38 -2.28
C LYS A 58 9.44 5.22 -1.32
N ASN A 59 8.90 5.50 -0.13
CA ASN A 59 8.60 4.46 0.84
C ASN A 59 7.51 3.51 0.35
N MET A 60 6.51 3.99 -0.39
CA MET A 60 5.46 3.16 -0.97
C MET A 60 6.01 2.26 -2.08
N SER A 61 6.75 2.80 -3.06
CA SER A 61 7.29 1.98 -4.16
C SER A 61 8.40 1.02 -3.72
N HIS A 62 9.05 1.26 -2.59
CA HIS A 62 10.02 0.33 -2.01
C HIS A 62 9.40 -0.62 -0.98
N SER A 63 8.09 -0.53 -0.72
CA SER A 63 7.42 -1.46 0.19
C SER A 63 7.40 -2.87 -0.41
N THR A 64 7.58 -3.88 0.45
CA THR A 64 7.48 -5.29 0.07
C THR A 64 6.15 -5.59 -0.62
N PHE A 65 5.08 -4.93 -0.20
CA PHE A 65 3.77 -5.09 -0.78
C PHE A 65 3.67 -4.57 -2.21
N TYR A 66 4.20 -3.37 -2.49
CA TYR A 66 4.22 -2.84 -3.86
C TYR A 66 5.03 -3.72 -4.79
N ILE A 67 6.19 -4.19 -4.34
CA ILE A 67 7.05 -5.10 -5.13
C ILE A 67 6.33 -6.42 -5.40
N MET A 68 5.75 -7.03 -4.36
CA MET A 68 4.93 -8.25 -4.50
C MET A 68 3.78 -8.04 -5.49
N TYR A 69 3.08 -6.92 -5.37
CA TYR A 69 1.97 -6.55 -6.25
C TYR A 69 2.40 -6.53 -7.72
N ILE A 70 3.47 -5.80 -8.04
CA ILE A 70 3.99 -5.68 -9.41
C ILE A 70 4.35 -7.06 -9.96
N HIS A 71 5.03 -7.91 -9.19
CA HIS A 71 5.33 -9.26 -9.66
C HIS A 71 4.06 -10.05 -9.95
N ILE A 72 3.13 -10.13 -9.00
CA ILE A 72 1.90 -10.90 -9.18
C ILE A 72 1.09 -10.42 -10.40
N GLU A 73 1.05 -9.11 -10.65
CA GLU A 73 0.36 -8.56 -11.83
C GLU A 73 0.97 -9.03 -13.16
N HIS A 74 2.29 -9.25 -13.21
CA HIS A 74 2.98 -9.65 -14.43
C HIS A 74 3.06 -11.17 -14.63
N ILE A 75 3.26 -11.95 -13.56
CA ILE A 75 3.55 -13.39 -13.66
C ILE A 75 2.49 -14.28 -13.00
N GLY A 76 1.47 -13.71 -12.38
CA GLY A 76 0.43 -14.43 -11.63
C GLY A 76 0.86 -14.85 -10.22
N VAL A 77 -0.11 -15.20 -9.38
CA VAL A 77 0.12 -15.53 -7.96
C VAL A 77 0.89 -16.83 -7.79
N ASP A 78 0.57 -17.86 -8.57
CA ASP A 78 1.17 -19.17 -8.37
C ASP A 78 2.66 -19.17 -8.76
N THR A 79 3.02 -18.50 -9.86
CA THR A 79 4.42 -18.27 -10.26
C THR A 79 5.16 -17.44 -9.22
N TYR A 80 4.54 -16.40 -8.67
CA TYR A 80 5.14 -15.62 -7.60
C TYR A 80 5.45 -16.48 -6.37
N ILE A 81 4.50 -17.32 -5.94
CA ILE A 81 4.69 -18.21 -4.79
C ILE A 81 5.80 -19.23 -5.07
N HIS A 82 5.92 -19.73 -6.30
CA HIS A 82 7.01 -20.64 -6.67
C HIS A 82 8.40 -20.02 -6.45
N TYR A 83 8.60 -18.76 -6.84
CA TYR A 83 9.91 -18.10 -6.75
C TYR A 83 10.18 -17.42 -5.41
N PHE A 84 9.16 -16.84 -4.76
CA PHE A 84 9.32 -15.98 -3.58
C PHE A 84 8.68 -16.55 -2.32
N GLY A 85 7.94 -17.65 -2.44
CA GLY A 85 7.20 -18.28 -1.34
C GLY A 85 5.93 -17.51 -0.94
N GLY A 86 5.41 -17.85 0.24
CA GLY A 86 4.20 -17.24 0.79
C GLY A 86 2.97 -18.14 0.72
N CYS A 87 1.82 -17.59 1.14
CA CYS A 87 0.57 -18.33 1.22
C CYS A 87 -0.46 -17.72 0.27
N ARG A 88 -0.94 -18.53 -0.69
CA ARG A 88 -1.97 -18.13 -1.67
C ARG A 88 -3.19 -17.52 -1.00
N LYS A 89 -3.71 -18.15 0.07
CA LYS A 89 -4.88 -17.66 0.81
C LYS A 89 -4.64 -16.27 1.42
N THR A 90 -3.44 -16.02 1.93
CA THR A 90 -3.06 -14.72 2.51
C THR A 90 -2.90 -13.66 1.42
N ILE A 91 -2.23 -13.99 0.32
CA ILE A 91 -2.01 -13.08 -0.82
C ILE A 91 -3.36 -12.72 -1.46
N LEU A 92 -4.19 -13.71 -1.74
CA LEU A 92 -5.54 -13.53 -2.31
C LEU A 92 -6.59 -13.02 -1.31
N SER A 93 -6.22 -12.79 -0.05
CA SER A 93 -7.09 -12.03 0.86
C SER A 93 -7.21 -10.56 0.44
N ASN A 94 -6.30 -10.08 -0.42
CA ASN A 94 -6.46 -8.85 -1.16
C ASN A 94 -7.47 -9.05 -2.30
N ARG A 95 -8.56 -8.26 -2.30
CA ARG A 95 -9.65 -8.36 -3.28
C ARG A 95 -9.20 -8.05 -4.70
N TRP A 96 -8.30 -7.08 -4.87
CA TRP A 96 -7.80 -6.71 -6.18
C TRP A 96 -6.93 -7.81 -6.80
N LEU A 97 -6.00 -8.38 -6.03
CA LEU A 97 -5.20 -9.53 -6.46
C LEU A 97 -6.09 -10.74 -6.75
N ALA A 98 -7.14 -10.97 -5.94
CA ALA A 98 -8.13 -12.02 -6.20
C ALA A 98 -8.94 -11.79 -7.48
N LEU A 99 -9.26 -10.54 -7.83
CA LEU A 99 -9.90 -10.23 -9.10
C LEU A 99 -8.95 -10.50 -10.27
N LYS A 100 -7.70 -10.00 -10.20
CA LYS A 100 -6.70 -10.23 -11.25
C LYS A 100 -6.36 -11.69 -11.47
N GLN A 101 -6.30 -12.48 -10.40
CA GLN A 101 -6.07 -13.92 -10.51
C GLN A 101 -7.17 -14.62 -11.32
N LYS A 102 -8.43 -14.16 -11.27
CA LYS A 102 -9.50 -14.73 -12.11
C LYS A 102 -9.25 -14.48 -13.59
N ASP A 103 -8.67 -13.34 -13.96
CA ASP A 103 -8.32 -13.04 -15.35
C ASP A 103 -7.25 -14.00 -15.87
N PHE A 104 -6.30 -14.39 -15.02
CA PHE A 104 -5.26 -15.38 -15.36
C PHE A 104 -5.79 -16.81 -15.45
N GLU A 105 -6.80 -17.18 -14.66
CA GLU A 105 -7.39 -18.53 -14.65
C GLU A 105 -8.36 -18.79 -15.83
N LEU A 106 -8.70 -17.75 -16.60
CA LEU A 106 -9.57 -17.82 -17.78
C LEU A 106 -8.82 -18.00 -19.11
N ILE A 107 -7.48 -18.03 -19.06
CA ILE A 107 -6.57 -18.21 -20.21
C ILE A 107 -5.95 -19.61 -20.13
#